data_AF-A0A3M1R698-F1
#
_entry.id   AF-A0A3M1R698-F1
#
_cell.length_a   1.000
_cell.length_b   1.000
_cell.length_c   1.000
_cell.angle_alpha   90.00
_cell.angle_beta   90.00
_cell.angle_gamma   90.00
#
_symmetry.space_group_name_H-M   'P 1'
#
loop_
_entity.id
_entity.type
_entity.pdbx_description
1 polymer ?
#
loop_
_entity_poly.entity_id
_entity_poly.type
_entity_poly.pdbx_seq_one_letter_code
_entity_poly.pdbx_strand_id
1 'polypeptide(L)'
;PVILAKYYSGQKKLACWTGRVIESPTCPPVGGCATRVLVDIDKVDDVCSIYPGPHPILFCGTPGDAKALKAFARMYRMQLTGNV
;
A
#
# COMPACT_ATOMS: atom_id res chain seq x y z
N PRO A 1 -2.85 11.74 -1.29
CA PRO A 1 -2.95 10.35 -1.83
C PRO A 1 -1.81 9.50 -1.29
N VAL A 2 -2.03 8.20 -1.17
CA VAL A 2 -1.06 7.25 -0.60
C VAL A 2 -0.95 6.02 -1.48
N ILE A 3 0.19 5.35 -1.37
CA ILE A 3 0.44 4.05 -1.96
C ILE A 3 0.80 3.09 -0.83
N LEU A 4 0.07 1.97 -0.78
CA LEU A 4 0.41 0.80 0.02
C LEU A 4 1.07 -0.24 -0.91
N ALA A 5 2.36 -0.46 -0.75
CA ALA A 5 3.14 -1.36 -1.59
C ALA A 5 3.79 -2.49 -0.79
N LYS A 6 4.01 -3.63 -1.45
CA LYS A 6 4.86 -4.69 -0.92
C LYS A 6 5.55 -5.46 -2.02
N TYR A 7 6.87 -5.53 -1.96
CA TYR A 7 7.65 -6.48 -2.74
C TYR A 7 7.76 -7.80 -1.97
N TYR A 8 7.37 -8.90 -2.61
CA TYR A 8 7.46 -10.24 -2.02
C TYR A 8 8.78 -10.87 -2.46
N SER A 9 9.80 -10.74 -1.60
CA SER A 9 11.14 -11.26 -1.88
C SER A 9 11.10 -12.74 -2.25
N GLY A 10 11.80 -13.10 -3.33
CA GLY A 10 11.86 -14.47 -3.85
C GLY A 10 10.60 -14.94 -4.59
N GLN A 11 9.50 -14.17 -4.62
CA GLN A 11 8.22 -14.62 -5.18
C GLN A 11 7.86 -13.96 -6.52
N LYS A 12 8.73 -13.09 -7.06
CA LYS A 12 8.45 -12.28 -8.27
C LYS A 12 7.07 -11.62 -8.23
N LYS A 13 6.67 -11.10 -7.06
CA LYS A 13 5.36 -10.49 -6.84
C LYS A 13 5.51 -9.10 -6.24
N LEU A 14 4.69 -8.17 -6.72
CA LEU A 14 4.57 -6.81 -6.22
C LEU A 14 3.10 -6.52 -5.94
N ALA A 15 2.79 -6.04 -4.73
CA ALA A 15 1.51 -5.42 -4.43
C ALA A 15 1.64 -3.90 -4.54
N CYS A 16 0.64 -3.24 -5.13
CA CYS A 16 0.56 -1.78 -5.22
C CYS A 16 -0.91 -1.33 -5.18
N TRP A 17 -1.30 -0.71 -4.08
CA TRP A 17 -2.66 -0.21 -3.86
C TRP A 17 -2.64 1.30 -3.66
N THR A 18 -3.47 2.04 -4.40
CA THR A 18 -3.68 3.47 -4.21
C THR A 18 -4.84 3.73 -3.27
N GLY A 19 -4.76 4.85 -2.57
CA GLY A 19 -5.84 5.34 -1.75
C GLY A 19 -5.58 6.76 -1.26
N ARG A 20 -6.28 7.13 -0.19
CA ARG A 20 -6.15 8.44 0.45
C ARG A 20 -6.18 8.32 1.96
N VAL A 21 -5.40 9.18 2.62
CA VAL A 21 -5.54 9.39 4.06
C VAL A 21 -6.90 10.04 4.31
N ILE A 22 -7.65 9.47 5.24
CA ILE A 22 -8.86 10.06 5.80
C ILE A 22 -8.49 10.92 7.00
N GLU A 23 -7.77 10.35 7.96
CA GLU A 23 -7.32 11.05 9.16
C GLU A 23 -6.13 10.34 9.85
N SER A 24 -5.62 10.94 10.92
CA SER A 24 -4.58 10.40 11.79
C SER A 24 -5.16 10.21 13.19
N PRO A 25 -5.60 9.00 13.56
CA PRO A 25 -6.18 8.75 14.88
C PRO A 25 -5.23 9.16 16.01
N THR A 26 -5.81 9.67 17.10
CA THR A 26 -5.02 10.10 18.27
C THR A 26 -4.28 8.93 18.89
N CYS A 27 -3.13 9.22 19.51
CA CYS A 27 -2.36 8.21 20.21
C CYS A 27 -3.10 7.83 21.51
N PRO A 28 -3.36 6.53 21.77
CA PRO A 28 -3.79 6.10 23.09
C PRO A 28 -2.70 6.43 24.13
N PRO A 29 -3.08 6.64 25.39
CA PRO A 29 -2.16 7.06 26.45
C PRO A 29 -1.05 6.04 26.76
N VAL A 30 -1.20 4.80 26.28
CA VAL A 30 -0.20 3.72 26.39
C VAL A 30 -0.02 3.07 25.01
N GLY A 31 1.20 2.66 24.67
CA GLY A 31 1.48 1.95 23.40
C GLY A 31 2.63 2.49 22.54
N GLY A 32 3.42 3.45 23.04
CA GLY A 32 4.64 3.92 22.38
C GLY A 32 4.42 4.81 21.14
N CYS A 33 5.52 5.23 20.53
CA CYS A 33 5.50 6.05 19.31
C CYS A 33 5.02 5.20 18.12
N ALA A 34 3.86 5.53 17.56
CA ALA A 34 3.31 4.88 16.39
C ALA A 34 2.72 5.90 15.42
N THR A 35 3.02 5.74 14.13
CA THR A 35 2.32 6.44 13.05
C THR A 35 0.98 5.76 12.83
N ARG A 36 -0.11 6.46 13.11
CA ARG A 36 -1.48 5.97 12.90
C ARG A 36 -2.11 6.76 11.78
N VAL A 37 -2.61 6.06 10.76
CA VAL A 37 -3.25 6.68 9.61
C VAL A 37 -4.44 5.83 9.24
N LEU A 38 -5.62 6.45 9.20
CA LEU A 38 -6.80 5.83 8.61
C LEU A 38 -6.76 6.09 7.11
N VAL A 39 -6.84 5.03 6.31
CA VAL A 39 -6.71 5.08 4.85
C VAL A 39 -7.93 4.43 4.21
N ASP A 40 -8.48 5.12 3.22
CA ASP A 40 -9.49 4.63 2.30
C ASP A 40 -8.77 4.15 1.03
N ILE A 41 -8.86 2.86 0.70
CA ILE A 41 -8.18 2.24 -0.44
C ILE A 41 -9.14 2.21 -1.62
N ASP A 42 -8.71 2.75 -2.76
CA ASP A 42 -9.61 2.96 -3.89
C ASP A 42 -10.16 1.63 -4.43
N LYS A 43 -11.49 1.55 -4.61
CA LYS A 43 -12.18 0.40 -5.22
C LYS A 43 -11.98 -0.92 -4.46
N VAL A 44 -11.87 -0.86 -3.14
CA VAL A 44 -11.74 -2.04 -2.27
C VAL A 44 -12.82 -1.96 -1.19
N ASP A 45 -13.76 -2.90 -1.22
CA ASP A 45 -14.86 -2.94 -0.25
C ASP A 45 -14.41 -3.45 1.13
N ASP A 46 -13.51 -4.45 1.14
CA ASP A 46 -12.94 -5.04 2.35
C ASP A 46 -11.41 -5.03 2.29
N VAL A 47 -10.77 -4.27 3.19
CA VAL A 47 -9.31 -4.17 3.27
C VAL A 47 -8.65 -5.51 3.63
N CYS A 48 -9.35 -6.42 4.30
CA CYS A 48 -8.82 -7.74 4.64
C CYS A 48 -8.60 -8.60 3.38
N SER A 49 -9.37 -8.37 2.31
CA SER A 49 -9.22 -9.10 1.05
C SER A 49 -7.93 -8.76 0.30
N ILE A 50 -7.31 -7.63 0.62
CA ILE A 50 -6.10 -7.12 -0.04
C ILE A 50 -4.87 -7.12 0.86
N TYR A 51 -5.00 -7.59 2.11
CA TYR A 51 -3.96 -7.48 3.12
C TYR A 51 -2.67 -8.18 2.64
N PRO A 52 -1.56 -7.43 2.42
CA PRO A 52 -0.35 -7.98 1.80
C PRO A 52 0.51 -8.81 2.78
N GLY A 53 0.00 -9.11 3.98
CA GLY A 53 0.76 -9.70 5.08
C GLY A 53 1.65 -8.67 5.79
N PRO A 54 2.60 -9.12 6.64
CA PRO A 54 3.39 -8.23 7.49
C PRO A 54 4.30 -7.30 6.69
N HIS A 55 4.60 -6.13 7.26
CA HIS A 55 5.52 -5.12 6.74
C HIS A 55 5.26 -4.64 5.30
N PRO A 56 4.03 -4.19 4.95
CA PRO A 56 3.87 -3.35 3.77
C PRO A 56 4.47 -1.96 4.02
N ILE A 57 4.76 -1.26 2.93
CA ILE A 57 5.25 0.12 2.97
C ILE A 57 4.07 1.02 2.59
N LEU A 58 3.76 1.98 3.46
CA LEU A 58 2.78 3.03 3.21
C LEU A 58 3.52 4.35 3.04
N PHE A 59 3.29 5.05 1.93
CA PHE A 59 3.93 6.34 1.67
C PHE A 59 3.00 7.28 0.89
N CYS A 60 3.23 8.58 1.02
CA CYS A 60 2.57 9.59 0.19
C CYS A 60 3.08 9.50 -1.24
N GLY A 61 2.16 9.44 -2.21
CA GLY A 61 2.51 9.30 -3.62
C GLY A 61 1.43 9.85 -4.54
N THR A 62 1.67 9.75 -5.83
CA THR A 62 0.80 10.22 -6.91
C THR A 62 0.37 9.05 -7.81
N PRO A 63 -0.64 9.26 -8.68
CA PRO A 63 -0.96 8.28 -9.72
C PRO A 63 0.22 7.97 -10.67
N GLY A 64 1.17 8.91 -10.82
CA GLY A 64 2.39 8.68 -11.59
C GLY A 64 3.31 7.64 -10.94
N ASP A 65 3.46 7.71 -9.62
CA ASP A 65 4.29 6.77 -8.85
C ASP A 65 3.71 5.34 -8.88
N ALA A 66 2.38 5.22 -8.80
CA ALA A 66 1.67 3.95 -8.97
C ALA A 66 1.91 3.34 -10.36
N LYS A 67 1.84 4.16 -11.42
CA LYS A 67 2.16 3.72 -12.79
C LYS A 67 3.62 3.32 -12.94
N ALA A 68 4.53 4.01 -12.26
CA ALA A 68 5.95 3.65 -12.25
C ALA A 68 6.19 2.27 -11.61
N LEU A 69 5.51 1.96 -10.50
CA LEU A 69 5.55 0.61 -9.89
C LEU A 69 4.98 -0.47 -10.80
N LYS A 70 3.91 -0.18 -11.54
CA LYS A 70 3.36 -1.08 -12.56
C LYS A 70 4.35 -1.33 -13.71
N ALA A 71 5.00 -0.28 -14.20
CA ALA A 71 6.05 -0.40 -15.21
C ALA A 71 7.24 -1.22 -14.68
N PHE A 72 7.66 -0.98 -13.45
CA PHE A 72 8.70 -1.76 -12.76
C PHE A 72 8.34 -3.25 -12.71
N ALA A 73 7.14 -3.60 -12.23
CA ALA A 73 6.69 -4.99 -12.20
C ALA A 73 6.76 -5.65 -13.59
N ARG A 74 6.36 -4.92 -14.65
CA ARG A 74 6.43 -5.42 -16.03
C ARG A 74 7.87 -5.63 -16.50
N MET A 75 8.78 -4.67 -16.27
CA MET A 75 10.19 -4.78 -16.68
C MET A 75 10.87 -6.00 -16.06
N TYR A 76 10.59 -6.28 -14.79
CA TYR A 76 11.16 -7.40 -14.05
C TYR A 76 10.31 -8.68 -14.09
N ARG A 77 9.29 -8.72 -14.94
CA ARG A 77 8.39 -9.88 -15.13
C ARG A 77 7.80 -10.38 -13.80
N MET A 78 7.39 -9.45 -12.95
CA MET A 78 6.73 -9.71 -11.68
C MET A 78 5.21 -9.78 -11.87
N GLN A 79 4.54 -10.61 -11.07
CA GLN A 79 3.10 -10.56 -10.91
C GLN A 79 2.72 -9.32 -10.10
N LEU A 80 1.92 -8.44 -10.70
CA LEU A 80 1.37 -7.27 -10.00
C LEU A 80 -0.01 -7.62 -9.43
N THR A 81 -0.24 -7.28 -8.17
CA THR A 81 -1.55 -7.31 -7.51
C THR A 81 -1.87 -5.92 -7.01
N GLY A 82 -3.05 -5.38 -7.33
CA GLY A 82 -3.37 -4.00 -6.98
C GLY A 82 -4.54 -3.44 -7.77
N ASN A 83 -4.81 -2.15 -7.55
CA ASN A 83 -5.86 -1.38 -8.20
C ASN A 83 -5.32 -0.40 -9.27
N VAL A 84 -4.11 -0.67 -9.81
CA VAL A 84 -3.31 0.21 -10.70
C VAL A 84 -3.09 -0.35 -12.10
#